data_AF-A0A7C8B6D6-F1
#
_entry.id   AF-A0A7C8B6D6-F1
#
_cell.length_a   1.000
_cell.length_b   1.000
_cell.length_c   1.000
_cell.angle_alpha   90.00
_cell.angle_beta   90.00
_cell.angle_gamma   90.00
#
_symmetry.space_group_name_H-M   'P 1'
#
loop_
_entity.id
_entity.type
_entity.pdbx_description
1 polymer ?
#
loop_
_entity_poly.entity_id
_entity_poly.type
_entity_poly.pdbx_seq_one_letter_code
_entity_poly.pdbx_strand_id
1 'polypeptide(L)'
;MAQKSIKKTVPPASSKTKFLRSFSESQTFNISDSCKAAAIGRRTFYNWLENDQEFKIKFEELKDSRDDAIESAIFSRAVAEKDTTALIFLCKTLLKNKGYVEGGRVSVTDTGPVLAKVIDSLMEGQTTIDRAALELTKAGIPLPESIKIMLGRFTPSEAEPVCETISVEHLERRYNEALAASQAQREIFLPARRIEIDALKKELNVDSFKESSNIS
;
A
#
# COMPACT_ATOMS: atom_id res chain seq x y z
N MET A 1 -49.86 -31.83 7.19
CA MET A 1 -48.50 -31.25 7.15
C MET A 1 -48.63 -29.74 7.20
N ALA A 2 -48.37 -29.12 8.35
CA ALA A 2 -48.62 -27.70 8.56
C ALA A 2 -47.53 -26.85 7.88
N GLN A 3 -47.93 -26.05 6.90
CA GLN A 3 -47.06 -25.10 6.22
C GLN A 3 -46.66 -23.99 7.20
N LYS A 4 -45.38 -23.93 7.53
CA LYS A 4 -44.80 -22.94 8.43
C LYS A 4 -44.63 -21.61 7.66
N SER A 5 -45.53 -20.66 7.89
CA SER A 5 -45.45 -19.31 7.31
C SER A 5 -44.13 -18.62 7.70
N ILE A 6 -43.28 -18.37 6.71
CA ILE A 6 -42.08 -17.55 6.86
C ILE A 6 -42.54 -16.09 6.91
N LYS A 7 -42.55 -15.51 8.11
CA LYS A 7 -42.83 -14.09 8.31
C LYS A 7 -41.69 -13.27 7.68
N LYS A 8 -41.93 -12.64 6.52
CA LYS A 8 -41.07 -11.61 5.96
C LYS A 8 -41.16 -10.36 6.85
N THR A 9 -40.08 -10.02 7.54
CA THR A 9 -39.97 -8.78 8.32
C THR A 9 -39.45 -7.65 7.44
N VAL A 10 -40.23 -6.57 7.37
CA VAL A 10 -40.00 -5.29 6.66
C VAL A 10 -38.63 -4.69 7.02
N PRO A 11 -37.90 -4.07 6.06
CA PRO A 11 -36.55 -3.54 6.30
C PRO A 11 -36.62 -2.14 6.94
N PRO A 12 -36.08 -1.90 8.15
CA PRO A 12 -36.12 -0.58 8.75
C PRO A 12 -34.70 -0.07 8.99
N ALA A 13 -34.26 0.97 8.27
CA ALA A 13 -32.94 1.60 8.44
C ALA A 13 -31.79 0.57 8.59
N SER A 14 -31.30 0.09 7.44
CA SER A 14 -30.24 -0.93 7.24
C SER A 14 -29.73 -1.59 8.53
N SER A 15 -30.07 -2.85 8.80
CA SER A 15 -29.53 -3.61 9.95
C SER A 15 -28.00 -3.54 10.06
N LYS A 16 -27.31 -3.23 8.95
CA LYS A 16 -25.88 -2.91 8.87
C LYS A 16 -25.50 -1.67 9.67
N THR A 17 -26.25 -0.57 9.59
CA THR A 17 -25.95 0.66 10.35
C THR A 17 -26.18 0.48 11.84
N LYS A 18 -27.22 -0.29 12.22
CA LYS A 18 -27.44 -0.70 13.62
C LYS A 18 -26.28 -1.54 14.15
N PHE A 19 -25.79 -2.48 13.33
CA PHE A 19 -24.61 -3.27 13.68
C PHE A 19 -23.38 -2.38 13.87
N LEU A 20 -23.04 -1.52 12.90
CA LEU A 20 -21.87 -0.64 12.98
C LEU A 20 -21.92 0.26 14.21
N ARG A 21 -23.08 0.86 14.50
CA ARG A 21 -23.28 1.68 15.71
C ARG A 21 -23.09 0.85 16.99
N SER A 22 -23.71 -0.32 17.06
CA SER A 22 -23.57 -1.20 18.24
C SER A 22 -22.14 -1.70 18.42
N PHE A 23 -21.37 -1.84 17.35
CA PHE A 23 -19.97 -2.25 17.39
C PHE A 23 -19.08 -1.11 17.88
N SER A 24 -19.28 0.12 17.38
CA SER A 24 -18.52 1.30 17.80
C SER A 24 -18.78 1.70 19.25
N GLU A 25 -20.01 1.54 19.74
CA GLU A 25 -20.39 1.87 21.12
C GLU A 25 -20.00 0.77 22.13
N SER A 26 -19.72 -0.45 21.66
CA SER A 26 -19.39 -1.57 22.54
C SER A 26 -17.96 -1.46 23.07
N GLN A 27 -17.81 -1.48 24.39
CA GLN A 27 -16.50 -1.44 25.04
C GLN A 27 -15.72 -2.77 24.93
N THR A 28 -16.43 -3.87 24.63
CA THR A 28 -15.86 -5.22 24.49
C THR A 28 -15.56 -5.61 23.04
N PHE A 29 -15.98 -4.81 22.05
CA PHE A 29 -15.74 -5.00 20.61
C PHE A 29 -16.05 -6.43 20.11
N ASN A 30 -17.09 -7.05 20.68
CA ASN A 30 -17.44 -8.43 20.38
C ASN A 30 -18.47 -8.51 19.25
N ILE A 31 -18.07 -9.11 18.12
CA ILE A 31 -18.92 -9.30 16.93
C ILE A 31 -20.22 -10.04 17.30
N SER A 32 -20.16 -11.01 18.22
CA SER A 32 -21.34 -11.79 18.62
C SER A 32 -22.36 -10.94 19.38
N ASP A 33 -21.91 -10.01 20.21
CA ASP A 33 -22.80 -9.15 20.98
C ASP A 33 -23.38 -8.03 20.12
N SER A 34 -22.59 -7.47 19.21
CA SER A 34 -23.09 -6.53 18.19
C SER A 34 -24.09 -7.21 17.23
N CYS A 35 -23.88 -8.48 16.89
CA CYS A 35 -24.85 -9.26 16.11
C CYS A 35 -26.17 -9.44 16.86
N LYS A 36 -26.13 -9.73 18.18
CA LYS A 36 -27.35 -9.80 19.02
C LYS A 36 -28.06 -8.46 19.10
N ALA A 37 -27.31 -7.36 19.29
CA ALA A 37 -27.86 -6.01 19.37
C ALA A 37 -28.53 -5.56 18.05
N ALA A 38 -27.96 -5.97 16.91
CA ALA A 38 -28.54 -5.73 15.58
C ALA A 38 -29.62 -6.75 15.18
N ALA A 39 -29.94 -7.73 16.05
CA ALA A 39 -30.87 -8.82 15.81
C ALA A 39 -30.55 -9.63 14.53
N ILE A 40 -29.27 -9.88 14.26
CA ILE A 40 -28.77 -10.65 13.11
C ILE A 40 -28.00 -11.90 13.53
N GLY A 41 -28.00 -12.91 12.65
CA GLY A 41 -27.10 -14.05 12.79
C GLY A 41 -25.70 -13.72 12.28
N ARG A 42 -24.66 -14.35 12.86
CA ARG A 42 -23.25 -14.20 12.41
C ARG A 42 -23.05 -14.50 10.93
N ARG A 43 -23.79 -15.47 10.38
CA ARG A 43 -23.75 -15.81 8.94
C ARG A 43 -24.14 -14.61 8.07
N THR A 44 -25.12 -13.82 8.50
CA THR A 44 -25.57 -12.63 7.78
C THR A 44 -24.49 -11.55 7.79
N PHE A 45 -23.77 -11.39 8.90
CA PHE A 45 -22.62 -10.50 9.00
C PHE A 45 -21.50 -10.89 8.02
N TYR A 46 -21.08 -12.15 7.99
CA TYR A 46 -20.04 -12.61 7.06
C TYR A 46 -20.47 -12.47 5.59
N ASN A 47 -21.74 -12.74 5.30
CA ASN A 47 -22.30 -12.51 3.97
C ASN A 47 -22.21 -11.02 3.56
N TRP A 48 -22.46 -10.08 4.48
CA TRP A 48 -22.27 -8.66 4.19
C TRP A 48 -20.81 -8.28 3.96
N LEU A 49 -19.87 -8.91 4.68
CA LEU A 49 -18.43 -8.68 4.47
C LEU A 49 -17.96 -9.13 3.08
N GLU A 50 -18.57 -10.17 2.51
CA GLU A 50 -18.24 -10.70 1.19
C GLU A 50 -18.96 -9.93 0.05
N ASN A 51 -20.24 -9.61 0.23
CA ASN A 51 -21.09 -9.11 -0.86
C ASN A 51 -21.28 -7.58 -0.86
N ASP A 52 -20.88 -6.88 0.19
CA ASP A 52 -21.03 -5.42 0.31
C ASP A 52 -19.69 -4.76 0.68
N GLN A 53 -19.03 -4.22 -0.34
CA GLN A 53 -17.74 -3.54 -0.21
C GLN A 53 -17.83 -2.28 0.66
N GLU A 54 -18.92 -1.52 0.60
CA GLU A 54 -19.07 -0.29 1.39
C GLU A 54 -19.18 -0.62 2.88
N PHE A 55 -19.92 -1.67 3.21
CA PHE A 55 -20.00 -2.17 4.58
C PHE A 55 -18.65 -2.67 5.10
N LYS A 56 -17.91 -3.41 4.25
CA LYS A 56 -16.58 -3.92 4.59
C LYS A 56 -15.61 -2.80 4.93
N ILE A 57 -15.53 -1.76 4.10
CA ILE A 57 -14.65 -0.61 4.34
C ILE A 57 -14.97 0.05 5.69
N LYS A 58 -16.25 0.36 5.95
CA LYS A 58 -16.67 0.97 7.23
C LYS A 58 -16.37 0.07 8.44
N PHE A 59 -16.47 -1.24 8.28
CA PHE A 59 -16.12 -2.18 9.33
C PHE A 59 -14.61 -2.26 9.57
N GLU A 60 -13.80 -2.23 8.51
CA GLU A 60 -12.34 -2.18 8.59
C GLU A 60 -11.86 -0.89 9.25
N GLU A 61 -12.42 0.27 8.90
CA GLU A 61 -12.13 1.54 9.57
C GLU A 61 -12.42 1.51 11.09
N LEU A 62 -13.56 0.92 11.48
CA LEU A 62 -13.89 0.73 12.90
C LEU A 62 -12.94 -0.26 13.59
N LYS A 63 -12.48 -1.27 12.87
CA LYS A 63 -11.53 -2.25 13.39
C LYS A 63 -10.15 -1.62 13.59
N ASP A 64 -9.69 -0.81 12.65
CA ASP A 64 -8.42 -0.11 12.75
C ASP A 64 -8.46 0.91 13.91
N SER A 65 -9.55 1.68 14.03
CA SER A 65 -9.74 2.58 15.18
C SER A 65 -9.75 1.84 16.53
N ARG A 66 -10.27 0.60 16.56
CA ARG A 66 -10.20 -0.26 17.74
C ARG A 66 -8.76 -0.70 18.02
N ASP A 67 -8.05 -1.15 16.99
CA ASP A 67 -6.68 -1.61 17.12
C ASP A 67 -5.80 -0.47 17.68
N ASP A 68 -5.98 0.78 17.22
CA ASP A 68 -5.34 2.00 17.76
C ASP A 68 -5.68 2.26 19.25
N ALA A 69 -6.93 2.05 19.65
CA ALA A 69 -7.36 2.23 21.04
C ALA A 69 -6.73 1.18 21.97
N ILE A 70 -6.60 -0.07 21.49
CA ILE A 70 -5.93 -1.15 22.22
C ILE A 70 -4.44 -0.85 22.35
N GLU A 71 -3.78 -0.41 21.28
CA GLU A 71 -2.37 0.00 21.32
C GLU A 71 -2.14 1.12 22.32
N SER A 72 -3.02 2.13 22.32
CA SER A 72 -2.97 3.24 23.30
C SER A 72 -3.14 2.74 24.73
N ALA A 73 -4.06 1.81 24.98
CA ALA A 73 -4.28 1.24 26.30
C ALA A 73 -3.10 0.38 26.77
N ILE A 74 -2.52 -0.45 25.89
CA ILE A 74 -1.33 -1.26 26.20
C ILE A 74 -0.15 -0.35 26.50
N PHE A 75 0.05 0.71 25.71
CA PHE A 75 1.12 1.69 25.92
C PHE A 75 0.95 2.42 27.26
N SER A 76 -0.27 2.89 27.55
CA SER A 76 -0.59 3.53 28.83
C SER A 76 -0.28 2.62 30.01
N ARG A 77 -0.72 1.36 29.98
CA ARG A 77 -0.44 0.39 31.05
C ARG A 77 1.06 0.06 31.17
N ALA A 78 1.75 -0.12 30.05
CA ALA A 78 3.18 -0.41 30.06
C ALA A 78 4.00 0.72 30.71
N VAL A 79 3.65 1.99 30.43
CA VAL A 79 4.42 3.15 30.89
C VAL A 79 3.94 3.66 32.26
N ALA A 80 2.63 3.81 32.45
CA ALA A 80 2.06 4.40 33.67
C ALA A 80 2.03 3.40 34.83
N GLU A 81 1.58 2.16 34.59
CA GLU A 81 1.52 1.11 35.61
C GLU A 81 2.85 0.35 35.75
N LYS A 82 3.82 0.61 34.84
CA LYS A 82 5.11 -0.08 34.76
C LYS A 82 4.96 -1.61 34.68
N ASP A 83 3.94 -2.08 33.97
CA ASP A 83 3.75 -3.51 33.74
C ASP A 83 4.88 -4.06 32.87
N THR A 84 5.77 -4.84 33.50
CA THR A 84 6.92 -5.47 32.85
C THR A 84 6.52 -6.36 31.67
N THR A 85 5.36 -7.02 31.73
CA THR A 85 4.90 -7.92 30.67
C THR A 85 4.53 -7.14 29.42
N ALA A 86 3.74 -6.07 29.59
CA ALA A 86 3.35 -5.18 28.50
C ALA A 86 4.56 -4.47 27.90
N LEU A 87 5.51 -4.05 28.73
CA LEU A 87 6.76 -3.43 28.28
C LEU A 87 7.61 -4.39 27.44
N ILE A 88 7.80 -5.64 27.91
CA ILE A 88 8.53 -6.67 27.14
C ILE A 88 7.82 -6.95 25.81
N PHE A 89 6.49 -7.03 25.81
CA PHE A 89 5.71 -7.24 24.59
C PHE A 89 5.93 -6.11 23.57
N LEU A 90 5.83 -4.84 23.99
CA LEU A 90 6.08 -3.69 23.13
C LEU A 90 7.52 -3.66 22.59
N CYS A 91 8.50 -4.02 23.42
CA CYS A 91 9.89 -4.12 22.96
C CYS A 91 10.05 -5.15 21.85
N LYS A 92 9.43 -6.33 21.99
CA LYS A 92 9.49 -7.40 21.01
C LYS A 92 8.78 -7.06 19.69
N THR A 93 7.77 -6.21 19.69
CA THR A 93 6.99 -5.88 18.48
C THR A 93 7.49 -4.60 17.81
N LEU A 94 7.55 -3.49 18.54
CA LEU A 94 7.85 -2.15 18.01
C LEU A 94 9.34 -1.84 17.97
N LEU A 95 10.14 -2.41 18.89
CA LEU A 95 11.56 -2.07 19.03
C LEU A 95 12.50 -3.12 18.42
N LYS A 96 12.01 -3.96 17.49
CA LYS A 96 12.82 -4.96 16.77
C LYS A 96 14.03 -4.32 16.08
N ASN A 97 13.84 -3.15 15.48
CA ASN A 97 14.89 -2.37 14.84
C ASN A 97 15.99 -1.90 15.80
N LYS A 98 15.71 -1.84 17.10
CA LYS A 98 16.69 -1.50 18.14
C LYS A 98 17.40 -2.73 18.74
N GLY A 99 17.17 -3.91 18.18
CA GLY A 99 17.81 -5.16 18.62
C GLY A 99 17.01 -5.98 19.62
N TYR A 100 15.74 -5.63 19.90
CA TYR A 100 14.84 -6.44 20.72
C TYR A 100 14.23 -7.60 19.91
N VAL A 101 15.09 -8.39 19.28
CA VAL A 101 14.70 -9.59 18.54
C VAL A 101 14.88 -10.79 19.45
N GLU A 102 13.85 -11.63 19.56
CA GLU A 102 14.02 -12.92 20.24
C GLU A 102 15.00 -13.78 19.44
N GLY A 103 16.13 -14.12 20.05
CA GLY A 103 17.06 -15.08 19.47
C GLY A 103 16.34 -16.41 19.31
N GLY A 104 16.09 -16.83 18.07
CA GLY A 104 15.60 -18.17 17.80
C GLY A 104 16.59 -19.18 18.34
N ARG A 105 16.12 -20.15 19.14
CA ARG A 105 16.92 -21.36 19.37
C ARG A 105 17.03 -22.07 18.03
N VAL A 106 18.21 -22.06 17.42
CA VAL A 106 18.53 -23.03 16.38
C VAL A 106 18.43 -24.39 17.05
N SER A 107 17.35 -25.12 16.79
CA SER A 107 17.27 -26.52 17.16
C SER A 107 18.36 -27.22 16.35
N VAL A 108 19.45 -27.59 16.99
CA VAL A 108 20.39 -28.56 16.42
C VAL A 108 19.61 -29.88 16.41
N THR A 109 18.84 -30.11 15.34
CA THR A 109 18.41 -31.47 15.00
C THR A 109 19.67 -32.27 14.61
N ASP A 110 19.58 -33.60 14.53
CA ASP A 110 20.69 -34.52 14.18
C ASP A 110 21.40 -34.23 12.83
N THR A 111 20.99 -33.15 12.16
CA THR A 111 21.59 -32.54 10.96
C THR A 111 22.84 -31.70 11.26
N GLY A 112 23.09 -31.35 12.53
CA GLY A 112 24.28 -30.59 12.98
C GLY A 112 25.63 -31.05 12.39
N PRO A 113 25.99 -32.35 12.43
CA PRO A 113 27.27 -32.80 11.90
C PRO A 113 27.36 -32.74 10.36
N VAL A 114 26.23 -32.86 9.65
CA VAL A 114 26.20 -32.74 8.17
C VAL A 114 26.35 -31.28 7.77
N LEU A 115 25.63 -30.39 8.46
CA LEU A 115 25.73 -28.95 8.23
C LEU A 115 27.15 -28.42 8.51
N ALA A 116 27.77 -28.85 9.62
CA ALA A 116 29.13 -28.46 9.97
C ALA A 116 30.14 -28.85 8.88
N LYS A 117 30.10 -30.11 8.40
CA LYS A 117 30.98 -30.59 7.33
C LYS A 117 30.85 -29.78 6.05
N VAL A 118 29.61 -29.49 5.63
CA VAL A 118 29.36 -28.70 4.40
C VAL A 118 29.87 -27.27 4.57
N ILE A 119 29.71 -26.67 5.75
CA ILE A 119 30.23 -25.33 6.05
C ILE A 119 31.76 -25.33 6.07
N ASP A 120 32.40 -26.32 6.70
CA ASP A 120 33.86 -26.43 6.77
C ASP A 120 34.46 -26.59 5.35
N SER A 121 33.88 -27.46 4.51
CA SER A 121 34.30 -27.61 3.10
C SER A 121 34.13 -26.33 2.28
N LEU A 122 33.09 -25.52 2.58
CA LEU A 122 32.88 -24.22 1.95
C LEU A 122 33.92 -23.19 2.41
N MET A 123 34.26 -23.18 3.70
CA MET A 123 35.28 -22.29 4.28
C MET A 123 36.69 -22.63 3.78
N GLU A 124 36.98 -23.91 3.57
CA GLU A 124 38.24 -24.41 3.01
C GLU A 124 38.32 -24.23 1.48
N GLY A 125 37.23 -23.78 0.83
CA GLY A 125 37.18 -23.51 -0.62
C GLY A 125 37.13 -24.77 -1.49
N GLN A 126 36.78 -25.93 -0.91
CA GLN A 126 36.70 -27.21 -1.64
C GLN A 126 35.42 -27.34 -2.46
N THR A 127 34.34 -26.66 -2.05
CA THR A 127 33.01 -26.71 -2.67
C THR A 127 32.54 -25.33 -3.09
N THR A 128 31.81 -25.23 -4.21
CA THR A 128 31.12 -23.98 -4.61
C THR A 128 29.85 -23.75 -3.79
N ILE A 129 29.40 -22.49 -3.71
CA ILE A 129 28.20 -22.09 -2.95
C ILE A 129 26.96 -22.85 -3.44
N ASP A 130 26.79 -22.96 -4.76
CA ASP A 130 25.67 -23.67 -5.37
C ASP A 130 25.68 -25.16 -5.00
N ARG A 131 26.88 -25.76 -4.97
CA ARG A 131 27.04 -27.18 -4.63
C ARG A 131 26.73 -27.44 -3.16
N ALA A 132 27.24 -26.60 -2.27
CA ALA A 132 26.91 -26.67 -0.84
C ALA A 132 25.40 -26.52 -0.62
N ALA A 133 24.73 -25.62 -1.35
CA ALA A 133 23.28 -25.45 -1.27
C ALA A 133 22.50 -26.68 -1.75
N LEU A 134 22.93 -27.32 -2.84
CA LEU A 134 22.34 -28.56 -3.33
C LEU A 134 22.54 -29.72 -2.34
N GLU A 135 23.70 -29.81 -1.70
CA GLU A 135 23.99 -30.84 -0.70
C GLU A 135 23.10 -30.71 0.55
N LEU A 136 22.90 -29.49 1.04
CA LEU A 136 21.99 -29.22 2.16
C LEU A 136 20.53 -29.50 1.79
N THR A 137 20.11 -29.11 0.59
CA THR A 137 18.76 -29.39 0.06
C THR A 137 18.52 -30.89 -0.05
N LYS A 138 19.50 -31.65 -0.59
CA LYS A 138 19.43 -33.11 -0.67
C LYS A 138 19.35 -33.77 0.70
N ALA A 139 20.03 -33.21 1.71
CA ALA A 139 19.98 -33.68 3.07
C ALA A 139 18.68 -33.28 3.82
N GLY A 140 17.77 -32.54 3.17
CA GLY A 140 16.54 -32.05 3.80
C GLY A 140 16.78 -30.98 4.86
N ILE A 141 17.97 -30.37 4.87
CA ILE A 141 18.36 -29.35 5.84
C ILE A 141 17.92 -27.99 5.29
N PRO A 142 17.16 -27.19 6.06
CA PRO A 142 16.80 -25.85 5.62
C PRO A 142 18.07 -25.02 5.39
N LEU A 143 18.11 -24.30 4.26
CA LEU A 143 19.31 -23.54 3.87
C LEU A 143 19.63 -22.47 4.93
N PRO A 144 20.87 -22.41 5.45
CA PRO A 144 21.31 -21.33 6.31
C PRO A 144 21.18 -19.97 5.61
N GLU A 145 20.75 -18.94 6.35
CA GLU A 145 20.60 -17.58 5.82
C GLU A 145 21.92 -17.03 5.26
N SER A 146 23.07 -17.41 5.81
CA SER A 146 24.39 -17.05 5.26
C SER A 146 24.58 -17.53 3.81
N ILE A 147 24.28 -18.80 3.53
CA ILE A 147 24.39 -19.39 2.19
C ILE A 147 23.34 -18.78 1.26
N LYS A 148 22.13 -18.54 1.76
CA LYS A 148 21.05 -17.89 0.99
C LYS A 148 21.41 -16.45 0.59
N ILE A 149 22.03 -15.68 1.49
CA ILE A 149 22.55 -14.34 1.18
C ILE A 149 23.68 -14.44 0.15
N MET A 150 24.57 -15.43 0.25
CA MET A 150 25.65 -15.64 -0.72
C MET A 150 25.14 -15.98 -2.12
N LEU A 151 24.12 -16.84 -2.23
CA LEU A 151 23.42 -17.12 -3.50
C LEU A 151 22.67 -15.88 -4.01
N GLY A 152 22.08 -15.12 -3.09
CA GLY A 152 21.35 -13.89 -3.37
C GLY A 152 22.23 -12.66 -3.62
N ARG A 153 23.57 -12.79 -3.53
CA ARG A 153 24.51 -11.75 -3.99
C ARG A 153 24.49 -11.75 -5.51
N PHE A 154 23.44 -11.11 -6.02
CA PHE A 154 23.29 -10.60 -7.36
C PHE A 154 24.62 -10.02 -7.84
N THR A 155 25.23 -10.66 -8.83
CA THR A 155 26.18 -9.98 -9.70
C THR A 155 25.40 -8.86 -10.38
N PRO A 156 25.74 -7.58 -10.19
CA PRO A 156 25.12 -6.53 -10.98
C PRO A 156 25.30 -6.89 -12.45
N SER A 157 24.18 -7.23 -13.08
CA SER A 157 24.01 -7.35 -14.52
C SER A 157 24.51 -6.04 -15.13
N GLU A 158 25.55 -6.18 -15.96
CA GLU A 158 26.10 -5.27 -16.98
C GLU A 158 25.87 -3.77 -16.76
N ALA A 159 26.99 -3.02 -16.70
CA ALA A 159 27.08 -1.57 -16.64
C ALA A 159 25.78 -0.85 -17.07
N GLU A 160 25.23 -0.02 -16.17
CA GLU A 160 24.05 0.80 -16.47
C GLU A 160 24.17 1.38 -17.90
N PRO A 161 23.12 1.31 -18.73
CA PRO A 161 23.18 1.90 -20.05
C PRO A 161 23.61 3.35 -19.85
N VAL A 162 24.78 3.70 -20.38
CA VAL A 162 25.29 5.05 -20.29
C VAL A 162 24.19 5.92 -20.86
N CYS A 163 23.57 6.75 -20.02
CA CYS A 163 22.62 7.74 -20.50
C CYS A 163 23.42 8.65 -21.41
N GLU A 164 23.30 8.44 -22.73
CA GLU A 164 23.96 9.27 -23.72
C GLU A 164 23.47 10.69 -23.48
N THR A 165 24.34 11.54 -22.93
CA THR A 165 24.03 12.95 -22.78
C THR A 165 23.75 13.49 -24.17
N ILE A 166 22.55 14.05 -24.38
CA ILE A 166 22.19 14.72 -25.62
C ILE A 166 23.33 15.67 -25.97
N SER A 167 23.95 15.48 -27.14
CA SER A 167 25.11 16.28 -27.52
C SER A 167 24.74 17.76 -27.53
N VAL A 168 25.70 18.63 -27.18
CA VAL A 168 25.49 20.08 -27.11
C VAL A 168 24.93 20.61 -28.44
N GLU A 169 25.43 20.10 -29.56
CA GLU A 169 24.94 20.44 -30.91
C GLU A 169 23.46 20.11 -31.11
N HIS A 170 22.99 18.97 -30.59
CA HIS A 170 21.59 18.56 -30.73
C HIS A 170 20.66 19.42 -29.87
N LEU A 171 21.16 19.88 -28.71
CA LEU A 171 20.45 20.81 -27.83
C LEU A 171 20.32 22.19 -28.49
N GLU A 172 21.43 22.71 -29.03
CA GLU A 172 21.45 23.99 -29.76
C GLU A 172 20.50 23.98 -30.97
N ARG A 173 20.45 22.88 -31.71
CA ARG A 173 19.51 22.71 -32.82
C ARG A 173 18.05 22.84 -32.35
N ARG A 174 17.66 22.10 -31.31
CA ARG A 174 16.28 22.17 -30.77
C ARG A 174 15.95 23.57 -30.26
N TYR A 175 16.90 24.24 -29.63
CA TYR A 175 16.72 25.61 -29.16
C TYR A 175 16.47 26.59 -30.31
N ASN A 176 17.26 26.50 -31.39
CA ASN A 176 17.11 27.34 -32.57
C ASN A 176 15.78 27.09 -33.30
N GLU A 177 15.36 25.84 -33.43
CA GLU A 177 14.07 25.47 -34.01
C GLU A 177 12.90 26.03 -33.18
N ALA A 178 12.98 25.95 -31.84
CA ALA A 178 11.97 26.52 -30.94
C ALA A 178 11.90 28.05 -31.01
N LEU A 179 13.04 28.73 -31.06
CA LEU A 179 13.11 30.18 -31.24
C LEU A 179 12.50 30.60 -32.59
N ALA A 180 12.86 29.92 -33.68
CA ALA A 180 12.33 30.21 -35.01
C ALA A 180 10.82 30.01 -35.08
N ALA A 181 10.29 28.95 -34.46
CA ALA A 181 8.84 28.72 -34.37
C ALA A 181 8.14 29.84 -33.59
N SER A 182 8.71 30.29 -32.46
CA SER A 182 8.16 31.39 -31.68
C SER A 182 8.20 32.73 -32.44
N GLN A 183 9.28 33.00 -33.19
CA GLN A 183 9.41 34.18 -34.04
C GLN A 183 8.40 34.16 -35.18
N ALA A 184 8.29 33.05 -35.91
CA ALA A 184 7.32 32.88 -36.99
C ALA A 184 5.88 33.07 -36.48
N GLN A 185 5.57 32.58 -35.28
CA GLN A 185 4.27 32.83 -34.67
C GLN A 185 4.02 34.32 -34.43
N ARG A 186 5.02 35.06 -33.93
CA ARG A 186 4.91 36.50 -33.65
C ARG A 186 4.85 37.36 -34.90
N GLU A 187 5.70 37.08 -35.88
CA GLU A 187 5.90 37.92 -37.07
C GLU A 187 4.91 37.60 -38.18
N ILE A 188 4.48 36.34 -38.29
CA ILE A 188 3.64 35.89 -39.41
C ILE A 188 2.24 35.59 -38.92
N PHE A 189 2.09 34.68 -37.95
CA PHE A 189 0.77 34.17 -37.56
C PHE A 189 -0.10 35.23 -36.85
N LEU A 190 0.43 35.88 -35.81
CA LEU A 190 -0.34 36.87 -35.04
C LEU A 190 -0.83 38.07 -35.88
N PRO A 191 -0.01 38.74 -36.71
CA PRO A 191 -0.48 39.87 -37.49
C PRO A 191 -1.46 39.45 -38.60
N ALA A 192 -1.21 38.35 -39.30
CA ALA A 192 -2.16 37.81 -40.28
C ALA A 192 -3.51 37.51 -39.61
N ARG A 193 -3.48 36.85 -38.45
CA ARG A 193 -4.68 36.53 -37.69
C ARG A 193 -5.42 37.78 -37.19
N ARG A 194 -4.68 38.84 -36.86
CA ARG A 194 -5.27 40.11 -36.41
C ARG A 194 -5.99 40.82 -37.56
N ILE A 195 -5.40 40.83 -38.76
CA ILE A 195 -6.06 41.34 -39.97
C ILE A 195 -7.33 40.55 -40.29
N GLU A 196 -7.27 39.21 -40.22
CA GLU A 196 -8.45 38.35 -40.42
C GLU A 196 -9.56 38.66 -39.41
N ILE A 197 -9.22 38.76 -38.12
CA ILE A 197 -10.19 39.09 -37.07
C ILE A 197 -10.78 40.48 -37.28
N ASP A 198 -9.96 41.47 -37.65
CA ASP A 198 -10.43 42.84 -37.89
C ASP A 198 -11.36 42.90 -39.13
N ALA A 199 -11.10 42.11 -40.16
CA ALA A 199 -12.00 41.96 -41.31
C ALA A 199 -13.34 41.33 -40.89
N LEU A 200 -13.30 40.22 -40.15
CA LEU A 200 -14.50 39.55 -39.63
C LEU A 200 -15.33 40.47 -38.72
N LYS A 201 -14.67 41.28 -37.87
CA LYS A 201 -15.37 42.27 -37.01
C LYS A 201 -16.09 43.34 -37.84
N LYS A 202 -15.47 43.83 -38.92
CA LYS A 202 -16.12 44.78 -39.84
C LYS A 202 -17.33 44.17 -40.53
N GLU A 203 -17.23 42.92 -40.97
CA GLU A 203 -18.35 42.20 -41.61
C GLU A 203 -19.52 41.99 -40.64
N LEU A 204 -19.23 41.61 -39.40
CA LEU A 204 -20.26 41.29 -38.42
C LEU A 204 -20.85 42.55 -37.73
N ASN A 205 -20.21 43.72 -37.84
CA ASN A 205 -20.60 44.98 -37.17
C ASN A 205 -20.93 44.79 -35.68
N VAL A 206 -20.24 43.85 -35.02
CA VAL A 206 -20.39 43.54 -33.59
C VAL A 206 -19.05 43.77 -32.88
N ASP A 207 -18.99 44.84 -32.10
CA ASP A 207 -17.98 44.97 -31.04
C ASP A 207 -18.51 44.23 -29.80
N SER A 208 -18.09 42.98 -29.58
CA SER A 208 -18.54 42.14 -28.44
C SER A 208 -18.21 42.70 -27.04
N PHE A 209 -17.64 43.90 -26.94
CA PHE A 209 -17.32 44.60 -25.69
C PHE A 209 -17.94 46.01 -25.59
N LYS A 210 -18.84 46.43 -26.49
CA LYS A 210 -19.69 47.61 -26.25
C LYS A 210 -20.87 47.21 -25.37
N GLU A 211 -20.68 47.36 -24.08
CA GLU A 211 -21.69 47.16 -23.04
C GLU A 211 -22.91 48.05 -23.31
N SER A 212 -24.10 47.45 -23.30
CA SER A 212 -25.37 48.11 -23.61
C SER A 212 -25.77 49.10 -22.50
N SER A 213 -25.22 50.31 -22.55
CA SER A 213 -25.70 51.44 -21.76
C SER A 213 -26.95 52.03 -22.41
N ASN A 214 -28.13 51.47 -22.10
CA ASN A 214 -29.42 52.17 -22.10
C ASN A 214 -30.51 51.27 -21.51
N ILE A 215 -30.66 51.32 -20.18
CA ILE A 215 -31.94 51.10 -19.50
C ILE A 215 -32.13 52.34 -18.62
N SER A 216 -32.87 53.31 -19.16
CA SER A 216 -33.56 54.37 -18.40
C SER A 216 -35.04 54.23 -18.71
#